data_AF-A0A7S0VPK0-F1
#
_entry.id   AF-A0A7S0VPK0-F1
#
_cell.length_a   1.000
_cell.length_b   1.000
_cell.length_c   1.000
_cell.angle_alpha   90.00
_cell.angle_beta   90.00
_cell.angle_gamma   90.00
#
_symmetry.space_group_name_H-M   'P 1'
#
loop_
_entity.id
_entity.type
_entity.pdbx_description
1 polymer ?
#
loop_
_entity_poly.entity_id
_entity_poly.type
_entity_poly.pdbx_seq_one_letter_code
_entity_poly.pdbx_strand_id
1 'polypeptide(L)'
;GHRAPEGLRVYVYELPPRLNSAMLALNMHQCRGSIYAAEVFVHEQLLLSTALTLDPAEADLFFVPWYSSCYMSSNFVKPGPGWPDNDVDIGKTYRATQGVIDLIRGSHARWWEARMGADHVWPFTSDWGSCLGPFAPLHNSIHLVTSGDVSEERPPWYLSRAEEHMGSSPGFAERCRLPCYQ
;
A
#
# COMPACT_ATOMS: atom_id res chain seq x y z
N GLY A 1 -1.05 -0.88 -40.43
CA GLY A 1 -0.48 0.38 -39.92
C GLY A 1 0.04 0.11 -38.53
N HIS A 2 1.35 0.00 -38.36
CA HIS A 2 1.95 -0.14 -37.05
C HIS A 2 2.19 1.27 -36.52
N ARG A 3 1.37 1.68 -35.54
CA ARG A 3 1.63 2.85 -34.70
C ARG A 3 3.00 2.59 -34.06
N ALA A 4 3.95 3.52 -34.21
CA ALA A 4 5.16 3.50 -33.40
C ALA A 4 4.74 3.43 -31.92
N PRO A 5 5.46 2.70 -31.05
CA PRO A 5 5.04 2.57 -29.65
C PRO A 5 5.03 3.98 -29.04
N GLU A 6 3.84 4.49 -28.78
CA GLU A 6 3.68 5.66 -27.92
C GLU A 6 4.30 5.29 -26.57
N GLY A 7 5.04 6.23 -25.97
CA GLY A 7 5.70 5.97 -24.70
C GLY A 7 4.70 5.50 -23.63
N LEU A 8 5.22 4.81 -22.60
CA LEU A 8 4.43 4.24 -21.51
C LEU A 8 3.33 5.19 -21.02
N ARG A 9 2.09 4.69 -20.96
CA ARG A 9 0.94 5.41 -20.41
C ARG A 9 0.53 4.83 -19.07
N VAL A 10 0.41 5.69 -18.06
CA VAL A 10 0.03 5.31 -16.70
C VAL A 10 -1.24 6.05 -16.31
N TYR A 11 -2.30 5.30 -15.99
CA TYR A 11 -3.49 5.86 -15.37
C TYR A 11 -3.36 5.76 -13.86
N VAL A 12 -3.69 6.83 -13.14
CA VAL A 12 -3.70 6.87 -11.68
C VAL A 12 -5.14 6.78 -11.19
N TYR A 13 -5.44 5.78 -10.36
CA TYR A 13 -6.79 5.63 -9.82
C TYR A 13 -7.23 6.81 -8.96
N GLU A 14 -8.48 7.24 -9.13
CA GLU A 14 -9.13 8.13 -8.18
C GLU A 14 -9.61 7.34 -6.95
N LEU A 15 -8.96 7.52 -5.82
CA LEU A 15 -9.38 6.94 -4.55
C LEU A 15 -10.13 7.98 -3.69
N PRO A 16 -11.10 7.56 -2.87
CA PRO A 16 -11.74 8.43 -1.88
C PRO A 16 -10.70 9.14 -1.02
N PRO A 17 -10.84 10.45 -0.74
CA PRO A 17 -9.81 11.23 -0.05
C PRO A 17 -9.33 10.64 1.28
N ARG A 18 -10.21 9.97 2.03
CA ARG A 18 -9.90 9.26 3.28
C ARG A 18 -8.82 8.18 3.15
N LEU A 19 -8.55 7.71 1.92
CA LEU A 19 -7.60 6.66 1.62
C LEU A 19 -6.24 7.23 1.16
N ASN A 20 -6.16 8.52 0.84
CA ASN A 20 -4.90 9.15 0.42
C ASN A 20 -4.80 10.63 0.82
N SER A 21 -5.42 11.55 0.09
CA SER A 21 -5.21 13.00 0.19
C SER A 21 -5.60 13.59 1.55
N ALA A 22 -6.67 13.09 2.18
CA ALA A 22 -7.04 13.51 3.53
C ALA A 22 -6.05 13.00 4.58
N MET A 23 -5.51 11.79 4.41
CA MET A 23 -4.48 11.24 5.31
C MET A 23 -3.18 12.04 5.19
N LEU A 24 -2.80 12.41 3.97
CA LEU A 24 -1.66 13.27 3.71
C LEU A 24 -1.79 14.63 4.41
N ALA A 25 -2.98 15.23 4.39
CA ALA A 25 -3.24 16.49 5.08
C ALA A 25 -3.17 16.35 6.61
N LEU A 26 -3.69 15.25 7.16
CA LEU A 26 -3.72 15.01 8.60
C LEU A 26 -2.35 14.67 9.20
N ASN A 27 -1.46 14.03 8.44
CA ASN A 27 -0.17 13.55 8.93
C ASN A 27 0.98 13.91 8.00
N MET A 28 0.96 15.14 7.46
CA MET A 28 1.89 15.61 6.44
C MET A 28 3.37 15.41 6.81
N HIS A 29 3.73 15.67 8.06
CA HIS A 29 5.11 15.52 8.53
C HIS A 29 5.61 14.07 8.39
N GLN A 30 4.80 13.08 8.75
CA GLN A 30 5.22 11.68 8.62
C GLN A 30 5.05 11.15 7.21
N CYS A 31 3.98 11.53 6.52
CA CYS A 31 3.70 11.04 5.17
C CYS A 31 4.58 11.68 4.09
N ARG A 32 5.32 12.76 4.38
CA ARG A 32 6.29 13.38 3.45
C ARG A 32 7.72 13.49 3.99
N GLY A 33 7.91 13.46 5.31
CA GLY A 33 9.21 13.73 5.94
C GLY A 33 9.89 12.50 6.54
N SER A 34 9.32 11.31 6.39
CA SER A 34 9.85 10.06 6.97
C SER A 34 10.07 8.97 5.92
N ILE A 35 10.48 7.78 6.37
CA ILE A 35 10.61 6.57 5.55
C ILE A 35 9.29 6.17 4.85
N TYR A 36 8.15 6.70 5.28
CA TYR A 36 6.83 6.45 4.67
C TYR A 36 6.51 7.35 3.47
N ALA A 37 7.41 8.26 3.11
CA ALA A 37 7.17 9.24 2.05
C ALA A 37 7.25 8.68 0.62
N ALA A 38 7.83 7.49 0.42
CA ALA A 38 8.06 6.94 -0.91
C ALA A 38 6.74 6.69 -1.68
N GLU A 39 5.69 6.21 -1.02
CA GLU A 39 4.35 6.01 -1.65
C GLU A 39 3.81 7.33 -2.23
N VAL A 40 3.92 8.41 -1.44
CA VAL A 40 3.46 9.76 -1.80
C VAL A 40 4.33 10.36 -2.90
N PHE A 41 5.64 10.22 -2.77
CA PHE A 41 6.59 10.76 -3.75
C PHE A 41 6.39 10.14 -5.14
N VAL A 42 6.29 8.80 -5.23
CA VAL A 42 6.06 8.11 -6.51
C VAL A 42 4.75 8.59 -7.15
N HIS A 43 3.67 8.68 -6.37
CA HIS A 43 2.39 9.19 -6.87
C HIS A 43 2.52 10.62 -7.41
N GLU A 44 3.11 11.54 -6.64
CA GLU A 44 3.24 12.95 -7.06
C GLU A 44 4.12 13.12 -8.28
N GLN A 45 5.20 12.35 -8.41
CA GLN A 45 6.03 12.36 -9.61
C GLN A 45 5.30 11.78 -10.82
N LEU A 46 4.46 10.74 -10.63
CA LEU A 46 3.61 10.23 -11.71
C LEU A 46 2.59 11.26 -12.19
N LEU A 47 1.99 12.04 -11.30
CA LEU A 47 1.06 13.12 -11.66
C LEU A 47 1.72 14.24 -12.49
N LEU A 48 3.04 14.42 -12.36
CA LEU A 48 3.82 15.39 -13.12
C LEU A 48 4.46 14.79 -14.40
N SER A 49 4.38 13.48 -14.58
CA SER A 49 5.03 12.76 -15.66
C SER A 49 4.29 12.90 -16.98
N THR A 50 5.03 12.94 -18.09
CA THR A 50 4.46 12.84 -19.44
C THR A 50 3.83 11.48 -19.73
N ALA A 51 4.12 10.48 -18.91
CA ALA A 51 3.49 9.17 -18.95
C ALA A 51 2.05 9.18 -18.43
N LEU A 52 1.62 10.19 -17.67
CA LEU A 52 0.26 10.25 -17.13
C LEU A 52 -0.76 10.28 -18.28
N THR A 53 -1.78 9.43 -18.18
CA THR A 53 -3.01 9.53 -18.99
C THR A 53 -4.22 9.72 -18.08
N LEU A 54 -5.19 10.50 -18.57
CA LEU A 54 -6.50 10.68 -17.94
C LEU A 54 -7.55 9.72 -18.51
N ASP A 55 -7.23 9.03 -19.62
CA ASP A 55 -8.10 8.01 -20.22
C ASP A 55 -7.58 6.61 -19.84
N PRO A 56 -8.31 5.85 -19.01
CA PRO A 56 -7.90 4.49 -18.66
C PRO A 56 -7.89 3.54 -19.87
N ALA A 57 -8.55 3.87 -20.98
CA ALA A 57 -8.49 3.08 -22.22
C ALA A 57 -7.13 3.17 -22.94
N GLU A 58 -6.35 4.21 -22.66
CA GLU A 58 -5.02 4.42 -23.21
C GLU A 58 -3.90 3.91 -22.28
N ALA A 59 -4.25 3.38 -21.10
CA ALA A 59 -3.27 3.02 -20.09
C ALA A 59 -2.57 1.67 -20.37
N ASP A 60 -1.25 1.65 -20.22
CA ASP A 60 -0.45 0.43 -20.17
C ASP A 60 -0.37 -0.11 -18.73
N LEU A 61 -0.32 0.79 -17.75
CA LEU A 61 -0.26 0.51 -16.32
C LEU A 61 -1.30 1.32 -15.54
N PHE A 62 -1.79 0.73 -14.46
CA PHE A 62 -2.71 1.35 -13.51
C PHE A 62 -2.00 1.52 -12.16
N PHE A 63 -1.67 2.76 -11.79
CA PHE A 63 -1.07 3.04 -10.49
C PHE A 63 -2.16 3.22 -9.43
N VAL A 64 -2.02 2.53 -8.30
CA VAL A 64 -2.94 2.63 -7.16
C VAL A 64 -2.34 3.58 -6.11
N PRO A 65 -2.85 4.82 -5.94
CA PRO A 65 -2.28 5.79 -5.01
C PRO A 65 -2.75 5.54 -3.57
N TRP A 66 -2.62 4.29 -3.11
CA TRP A 66 -2.92 3.88 -1.75
C TRP A 66 -1.69 4.09 -0.87
N TYR A 67 -1.83 4.91 0.17
CA TYR A 67 -0.72 5.24 1.07
C TYR A 67 -0.79 4.40 2.34
N SER A 68 -0.53 3.10 2.21
CA SER A 68 -0.65 2.13 3.32
C SER A 68 0.19 2.56 4.53
N SER A 69 1.39 3.07 4.30
CA SER A 69 2.35 3.45 5.33
C SER A 69 1.93 4.75 6.02
N CYS A 70 1.45 5.72 5.24
CA CYS A 70 0.85 6.95 5.78
C CYS A 70 -0.41 6.65 6.61
N TYR A 71 -1.27 5.76 6.12
CA TYR A 71 -2.47 5.33 6.83
C TYR A 71 -2.10 4.66 8.15
N MET A 72 -1.17 3.71 8.11
CA MET A 72 -0.64 3.04 9.29
C MET A 72 -0.12 4.07 10.30
N SER A 73 0.86 4.90 9.92
CA SER A 73 1.51 5.90 10.78
C SER A 73 0.52 6.86 11.45
N SER A 74 -0.56 7.23 10.77
CA SER A 74 -1.57 8.16 11.30
C SER A 74 -2.43 7.54 12.41
N ASN A 75 -2.50 6.21 12.48
CA ASN A 75 -3.16 5.48 13.55
C ASN A 75 -2.24 5.22 14.76
N PHE A 76 -0.92 5.50 14.68
CA PHE A 76 0.00 5.39 15.82
C PHE A 76 0.01 6.63 16.73
N VAL A 77 -0.37 7.82 16.22
CA VAL A 77 0.12 9.11 16.77
C VAL A 77 -0.83 9.81 17.76
N LYS A 78 -1.75 9.11 18.45
CA LYS A 78 -2.52 9.75 19.54
C LYS A 78 -2.54 8.95 20.85
N PRO A 79 -1.56 9.16 21.74
CA PRO A 79 -1.73 8.87 23.16
C PRO A 79 -2.61 9.96 23.80
N GLY A 80 -3.72 9.58 24.44
CA GLY A 80 -4.59 10.52 25.16
C GLY A 80 -5.58 9.81 26.10
N PRO A 81 -5.92 10.40 27.26
CA PRO A 81 -6.83 9.78 28.22
C PRO A 81 -8.26 9.71 27.66
N GLY A 82 -8.83 8.50 27.60
CA GLY A 82 -10.21 8.25 27.14
C GLY A 82 -10.35 7.27 25.98
N TRP A 83 -9.25 6.75 25.42
CA TRP A 83 -9.27 5.63 24.48
C TRP A 83 -8.78 4.36 25.19
N PRO A 84 -9.53 3.25 25.18
CA PRO A 84 -9.17 2.07 25.99
C PRO A 84 -7.84 1.43 25.62
N ASP A 85 -7.30 1.70 24.44
CA ASP A 85 -6.11 1.01 23.94
C ASP A 85 -5.13 2.02 23.31
N ASN A 86 -3.95 2.10 23.91
CA ASN A 86 -2.73 2.69 23.32
C ASN A 86 -2.07 1.70 22.33
N ASP A 87 -2.82 0.74 21.78
CA ASP A 87 -2.30 -0.38 21.00
C ASP A 87 -2.33 -0.06 19.49
N VAL A 88 -1.20 -0.34 18.85
CA VAL A 88 -1.01 -0.13 17.42
C VAL A 88 -1.75 -1.22 16.64
N ASP A 89 -2.97 -0.98 16.16
CA ASP A 89 -3.65 -1.93 15.25
C ASP A 89 -3.12 -1.80 13.80
N ILE A 90 -1.99 -2.44 13.51
CA ILE A 90 -1.44 -2.51 12.14
C ILE A 90 -2.39 -3.31 11.22
N GLY A 91 -3.06 -4.33 11.75
CA GLY A 91 -4.08 -5.10 11.04
C GLY A 91 -5.22 -4.24 10.47
N LYS A 92 -5.51 -3.07 11.06
CA LYS A 92 -6.45 -2.08 10.51
C LYS A 92 -6.02 -1.59 9.13
N THR A 93 -4.73 -1.36 8.93
CA THR A 93 -4.18 -0.95 7.63
C THR A 93 -4.29 -2.07 6.60
N TYR A 94 -4.06 -3.32 7.01
CA TYR A 94 -4.26 -4.48 6.13
C TYR A 94 -5.71 -4.59 5.67
N ARG A 95 -6.68 -4.51 6.61
CA ARG A 95 -8.11 -4.51 6.29
C ARG A 95 -8.51 -3.31 5.40
N ALA A 96 -7.93 -2.14 5.65
CA ALA A 96 -8.14 -0.98 4.79
C ALA A 96 -7.59 -1.21 3.37
N THR A 97 -6.44 -1.89 3.24
CA THR A 97 -5.85 -2.28 1.95
C THR A 97 -6.78 -3.25 1.21
N GLN A 98 -7.34 -4.25 1.90
CA GLN A 98 -8.37 -5.12 1.32
C GLN A 98 -9.59 -4.32 0.81
N GLY A 99 -10.05 -3.34 1.59
CA GLY A 99 -11.13 -2.45 1.16
C GLY A 99 -10.80 -1.60 -0.08
N VAL A 100 -9.53 -1.22 -0.29
CA VAL A 100 -9.09 -0.54 -1.53
C VAL A 100 -9.14 -1.49 -2.72
N ILE A 101 -8.75 -2.75 -2.53
CA ILE A 101 -8.83 -3.79 -3.57
C ILE A 101 -10.29 -4.01 -3.97
N ASP A 102 -11.18 -4.18 -2.99
CA ASP A 102 -12.61 -4.35 -3.23
C ASP A 102 -13.21 -3.14 -3.94
N LEU A 103 -12.78 -1.93 -3.56
CA LEU A 103 -13.20 -0.70 -4.23
C LEU A 103 -12.78 -0.70 -5.70
N ILE A 104 -11.52 -1.01 -6.01
CA ILE A 104 -11.02 -1.04 -7.40
C ILE A 104 -11.75 -2.11 -8.21
N ARG A 105 -11.88 -3.33 -7.65
CA ARG A 105 -12.58 -4.43 -8.31
C ARG A 105 -14.06 -4.12 -8.53
N GLY A 106 -14.72 -3.42 -7.62
CA GLY A 106 -16.13 -3.05 -7.75
C GLY A 106 -16.39 -1.85 -8.64
N SER A 107 -15.59 -0.79 -8.55
CA SER A 107 -15.82 0.47 -9.30
C SER A 107 -15.12 0.52 -10.65
N HIS A 108 -14.08 -0.30 -10.85
CA HIS A 108 -13.25 -0.33 -12.07
C HIS A 108 -13.03 -1.76 -12.57
N ALA A 109 -14.02 -2.64 -12.38
CA ALA A 109 -13.98 -4.07 -12.74
C ALA A 109 -13.41 -4.32 -14.14
N ARG A 110 -13.88 -3.57 -15.14
CA ARG A 110 -13.44 -3.68 -16.55
C ARG A 110 -11.92 -3.63 -16.71
N TRP A 111 -11.25 -2.73 -16.00
CA TRP A 111 -9.81 -2.54 -16.12
C TRP A 111 -9.04 -3.59 -15.32
N TRP A 112 -9.54 -3.93 -14.12
CA TRP A 112 -8.95 -4.99 -13.31
C TRP A 112 -9.03 -6.36 -13.99
N GLU A 113 -10.21 -6.75 -14.47
CA GLU A 113 -10.49 -8.08 -15.03
C GLU A 113 -9.78 -8.32 -16.37
N ALA A 114 -9.50 -7.25 -17.13
CA ALA A 114 -8.84 -7.36 -18.44
C ALA A 114 -7.48 -8.07 -18.37
N ARG A 115 -6.74 -7.88 -17.27
CA ARG A 115 -5.45 -8.54 -17.02
C ARG A 115 -5.34 -9.19 -15.65
N MET A 116 -6.46 -9.41 -14.97
CA MET A 116 -6.51 -9.98 -13.62
C MET A 116 -5.59 -9.24 -12.63
N GLY A 117 -5.47 -7.92 -12.78
CA GLY A 117 -4.63 -7.06 -11.96
C GLY A 117 -3.14 -7.02 -12.33
N ALA A 118 -2.71 -7.65 -13.44
CA ALA A 118 -1.29 -7.78 -13.78
C ALA A 118 -0.60 -6.47 -14.20
N ASP A 119 -1.39 -5.47 -14.58
CA ASP A 119 -0.97 -4.11 -14.92
C ASP A 119 -1.16 -3.11 -13.77
N HIS A 120 -1.56 -3.58 -12.58
CA HIS A 120 -1.79 -2.73 -11.41
C HIS A 120 -0.53 -2.63 -10.56
N VAL A 121 -0.07 -1.40 -10.34
CA VAL A 121 1.11 -1.08 -9.55
C VAL A 121 0.71 -0.63 -8.15
N TRP A 122 1.20 -1.33 -7.13
CA TRP A 122 0.93 -1.07 -5.71
C TRP A 122 2.18 -0.59 -4.97
N PRO A 123 2.14 0.58 -4.31
CA PRO A 123 3.27 1.09 -3.55
C PRO A 123 3.24 0.62 -2.09
N PHE A 124 3.87 -0.52 -1.80
CA PHE A 124 4.08 -1.04 -0.43
C PHE A 124 5.53 -0.79 0.01
N THR A 125 5.96 0.47 -0.05
CA THR A 125 7.38 0.87 -0.05
C THR A 125 8.00 1.09 1.33
N SER A 126 7.25 0.86 2.42
CA SER A 126 7.82 0.86 3.77
C SER A 126 8.40 -0.50 4.14
N ASP A 127 9.22 -0.49 5.19
CA ASP A 127 9.69 -1.69 5.88
C ASP A 127 8.56 -2.61 6.36
N TRP A 128 7.40 -2.04 6.71
CA TRP A 128 6.17 -2.78 7.02
C TRP A 128 5.35 -3.20 5.80
N GLY A 129 5.66 -2.73 4.59
CA GLY A 129 4.86 -2.96 3.38
C GLY A 129 4.63 -4.45 3.08
N SER A 130 5.62 -5.29 3.37
CA SER A 130 5.56 -6.76 3.28
C SER A 130 4.50 -7.40 4.19
N CYS A 131 3.97 -6.68 5.18
CA CYS A 131 2.91 -7.10 6.09
C CYS A 131 1.58 -6.35 5.85
N LEU A 132 1.61 -5.28 5.07
CA LEU A 132 0.44 -4.45 4.76
C LEU A 132 -0.24 -4.87 3.46
N GLY A 133 0.52 -5.45 2.52
CA GLY A 133 0.03 -5.97 1.26
C GLY A 133 -0.64 -7.35 1.42
N PRO A 134 -1.91 -7.53 1.04
CA PRO A 134 -2.52 -8.84 0.89
C PRO A 134 -2.02 -9.45 -0.43
N PHE A 135 -0.85 -10.08 -0.41
CA PHE A 135 -0.16 -10.48 -1.65
C PHE A 135 -0.79 -11.67 -2.37
N ALA A 136 -1.45 -12.64 -1.71
CA ALA A 136 -2.15 -13.70 -2.42
C ALA A 136 -3.27 -13.17 -3.35
N PRO A 137 -4.19 -12.29 -2.91
CA PRO A 137 -5.18 -11.72 -3.83
C PRO A 137 -4.58 -10.75 -4.85
N LEU A 138 -3.34 -10.29 -4.66
CA LEU A 138 -2.60 -9.41 -5.57
C LEU A 138 -1.45 -10.11 -6.31
N HIS A 139 -1.44 -11.44 -6.38
CA HIS A 139 -0.29 -12.20 -6.88
C HIS A 139 0.13 -11.87 -8.32
N ASN A 140 -0.80 -11.39 -9.15
CA ASN A 140 -0.51 -10.97 -10.52
C ASN A 140 0.04 -9.55 -10.61
N SER A 141 -0.25 -8.71 -9.61
CA SER A 141 0.05 -7.28 -9.64
C SER A 141 1.54 -6.97 -9.51
N ILE A 142 1.90 -5.75 -9.90
CA ILE A 142 3.25 -5.20 -9.77
C ILE A 142 3.37 -4.55 -8.39
N HIS A 143 4.36 -4.99 -7.61
CA HIS A 143 4.57 -4.52 -6.24
C HIS A 143 5.85 -3.71 -6.13
N LEU A 144 5.74 -2.47 -5.63
CA LEU A 144 6.91 -1.69 -5.21
C LEU A 144 7.13 -1.94 -3.72
N VAL A 145 8.07 -2.84 -3.41
CA VAL A 145 8.37 -3.29 -2.04
C VAL A 145 9.84 -3.07 -1.69
N THR A 146 10.13 -2.82 -0.42
CA THR A 146 11.49 -2.51 0.06
C THR A 146 12.40 -3.74 0.11
N SER A 147 11.88 -4.89 0.56
CA SER A 147 12.66 -6.11 0.81
C SER A 147 12.47 -7.19 -0.24
N GLY A 148 11.59 -6.99 -1.23
CA GLY A 148 11.16 -8.05 -2.15
C GLY A 148 10.30 -9.13 -1.48
N ASP A 149 10.06 -9.02 -0.17
CA ASP A 149 9.32 -10.00 0.60
C ASP A 149 7.81 -9.79 0.44
N VAL A 150 7.17 -10.75 -0.20
CA VAL A 150 5.72 -10.82 -0.43
C VAL A 150 5.13 -12.11 0.16
N SER A 151 5.87 -12.80 1.03
CA SER A 151 5.38 -14.02 1.65
C SER A 151 4.29 -13.68 2.67
N GLU A 152 3.21 -14.46 2.66
CA GLU A 152 2.16 -14.37 3.68
C GLU A 152 2.62 -15.01 4.99
N GLU A 153 3.30 -16.16 4.87
CA GLU A 153 3.96 -16.83 5.98
C GLU A 153 5.44 -16.46 6.04
N ARG A 154 5.91 -16.05 7.22
CA ARG A 154 7.32 -15.75 7.44
C ARG A 154 8.09 -17.04 7.79
N PRO A 155 9.29 -17.24 7.22
CA PRO A 155 10.09 -18.41 7.56
C PRO A 155 10.53 -18.38 9.03
N PRO A 156 10.79 -19.54 9.67
CA PRO A 156 11.11 -19.60 11.10
C PRO A 156 12.27 -18.71 11.55
N TRP A 157 13.28 -18.50 10.69
CA TRP A 157 14.43 -17.62 10.98
C TRP A 157 14.05 -16.14 11.08
N TYR A 158 12.97 -15.73 10.41
CA TYR A 158 12.49 -14.35 10.47
C TYR A 158 11.87 -14.07 11.84
N LEU A 159 11.10 -15.02 12.38
CA LEU A 159 10.48 -14.91 13.70
C LEU A 159 11.52 -14.79 14.81
N SER A 160 12.58 -15.61 14.78
CA SER A 160 13.67 -15.51 15.76
C SER A 160 14.39 -14.16 15.70
N ARG A 161 14.58 -13.61 14.48
CA ARG A 161 15.24 -12.31 14.29
C ARG A 161 14.33 -11.13 14.64
N ALA A 162 13.03 -11.26 14.39
CA ALA A 162 12.02 -10.25 14.71
C ALA A 162 11.91 -10.00 16.21
N GLU A 163 11.98 -11.08 17.00
CA GLU A 163 12.02 -11.02 18.46
C GLU A 163 13.29 -10.32 18.98
N GLU A 164 14.46 -10.65 18.41
CA GLU A 164 15.75 -10.11 18.85
C GLU A 164 16.03 -8.67 18.41
N HIS A 165 15.63 -8.28 17.19
CA HIS A 165 16.10 -7.03 16.57
C HIS A 165 15.01 -6.02 16.22
N MET A 166 13.76 -6.45 16.08
CA MET A 166 12.66 -5.56 15.66
C MET A 166 11.67 -5.28 16.79
N GLY A 167 11.92 -5.78 18.00
CA GLY A 167 10.99 -5.71 19.13
C GLY A 167 9.62 -6.34 18.81
N SER A 168 9.57 -7.19 17.78
CA SER A 168 8.37 -7.74 17.18
C SER A 168 8.16 -9.17 17.68
N SER A 169 8.00 -9.31 19.00
CA SER A 169 7.68 -10.60 19.63
C SER A 169 6.32 -11.13 19.17
N PRO A 170 6.03 -12.43 19.32
CA PRO A 170 4.69 -12.97 19.06
C PRO A 170 3.57 -12.20 19.78
N GLY A 171 3.84 -11.75 21.03
CA GLY A 171 2.89 -10.91 21.76
C GLY A 171 2.73 -9.50 21.18
N PHE A 172 3.77 -8.91 20.58
CA PHE A 172 3.65 -7.66 19.81
C PHE A 172 2.81 -7.88 18.55
N ALA A 173 3.04 -8.98 17.83
CA ALA A 173 2.29 -9.31 16.63
C ALA A 173 0.79 -9.53 16.89
N GLU A 174 0.45 -10.24 17.96
CA GLU A 174 -0.93 -10.45 18.39
C GLU A 174 -1.62 -9.12 18.74
N ARG A 175 -0.98 -8.27 19.56
CA ARG A 175 -1.48 -6.92 19.89
C ARG A 175 -1.67 -6.08 18.63
N CYS A 176 -0.73 -6.16 17.69
CA CYS A 176 -0.79 -5.39 16.46
C CYS A 176 -1.72 -5.98 15.40
N ARG A 177 -2.29 -7.17 15.64
CA ARG A 177 -3.12 -7.93 14.70
C ARG A 177 -2.42 -8.06 13.34
N LEU A 178 -1.12 -8.33 13.37
CA LEU A 178 -0.27 -8.37 12.18
C LEU A 178 -0.58 -9.63 11.35
N PRO A 179 -1.05 -9.50 10.10
CA PRO A 179 -1.38 -10.66 9.26
C PRO A 179 -0.19 -11.57 8.96
N CYS A 180 1.01 -10.99 8.80
CA CYS A 180 2.25 -11.71 8.45
C CYS A 180 2.88 -12.48 9.61
N TYR A 181 2.27 -12.47 10.81
CA TYR A 181 2.73 -13.16 12.00
C TYR A 181 1.66 -14.11 12.59
N GLN A 182 0.51 -14.26 11.91
CA GLN A 182 -0.59 -15.15 12.29
C GLN A 182 -0.44 -16.55 11.69
#